data_AF-A0A853IJZ7-F1
#
_entry.id   AF-A0A853IJZ7-F1
#
_cell.length_a   1.000
_cell.length_b   1.000
_cell.length_c   1.000
_cell.angle_alpha   90.00
_cell.angle_beta   90.00
_cell.angle_gamma   90.00
#
_symmetry.space_group_name_H-M   'P 1'
#
loop_
_entity.id
_entity.type
_entity.pdbx_description
1 polymer ?
#
loop_
_entity_poly.entity_id
_entity_poly.type
_entity_poly.pdbx_seq_one_letter_code
_entity_poly.pdbx_strand_id
1 'polypeptide(L)'
;EYLLPIGARYNAGSFTPVQVGDWVWVDFPYISHGQPDTRRPRIIGSAHFCPEGQPNTPHESWAGPESFNHQRTDEEPKPTAAQYHQSSVITQHGITVEYEPPGCYRVTHRATGTAFELNEQGVVLHSEQKALFSSKTNTKLIAGNQLTINVLAGDTILNVQSGNLSIKSAKNIIFEAGQNFIVKAKKFIEELG
;
A
#
# COMPACT_ATOMS: atom_id res chain seq x y z
N GLU A 1 16.11 -20.70 -21.71
CA GLU A 1 15.02 -20.33 -22.63
C GLU A 1 13.78 -20.15 -21.76
N TYR A 2 13.23 -18.93 -21.67
CA TYR A 2 12.14 -18.62 -20.75
C TYR A 2 10.83 -18.42 -21.52
N LEU A 3 9.76 -19.02 -21.01
CA LEU A 3 8.57 -19.42 -21.77
C LEU A 3 7.49 -18.35 -21.97
N LEU A 4 7.56 -17.17 -21.35
CA LEU A 4 6.52 -16.15 -21.51
C LEU A 4 7.10 -14.72 -21.50
N PRO A 5 6.83 -13.88 -22.52
CA PRO A 5 7.24 -12.47 -22.54
C PRO A 5 6.42 -11.61 -21.55
N ILE A 6 6.96 -10.44 -21.19
CA ILE A 6 6.28 -9.44 -20.34
C ILE A 6 4.94 -9.06 -20.99
N GLY A 7 3.86 -9.18 -20.22
CA GLY A 7 2.49 -9.16 -20.74
C GLY A 7 2.01 -7.79 -21.24
N ALA A 8 2.04 -7.58 -22.56
CA ALA A 8 1.22 -6.58 -23.23
C ALA A 8 -0.06 -7.27 -23.75
N ARG A 9 -1.24 -7.04 -23.13
CA ARG A 9 -2.52 -7.57 -23.64
C ARG A 9 -3.30 -6.47 -24.36
N TYR A 10 -4.04 -6.84 -25.40
CA TYR A 10 -4.90 -5.89 -26.12
C TYR A 10 -6.04 -5.41 -25.19
N ASN A 11 -6.11 -4.10 -24.96
CA ASN A 11 -7.07 -3.43 -24.06
C ASN A 11 -7.04 -3.89 -22.59
N ALA A 12 -5.93 -4.48 -22.14
CA ALA A 12 -5.70 -4.88 -20.75
C ALA A 12 -4.19 -4.87 -20.44
N GLY A 13 -3.76 -4.21 -19.38
CA GLY A 13 -2.34 -4.21 -18.99
C GLY A 13 -1.93 -2.95 -18.25
N SER A 14 -0.67 -2.92 -17.85
CA SER A 14 -0.03 -1.72 -17.29
C SER A 14 0.76 -1.02 -18.39
N PHE A 15 0.51 0.28 -18.60
CA PHE A 15 1.32 1.09 -19.50
C PHE A 15 2.42 1.77 -18.69
N THR A 16 3.67 1.47 -19.01
CA THR A 16 4.85 2.18 -18.49
C THR A 16 5.52 2.88 -19.66
N PRO A 17 5.63 4.22 -19.68
CA PRO A 17 6.33 4.91 -20.74
C PRO A 17 7.82 4.55 -20.69
N VAL A 18 8.44 4.40 -21.85
CA VAL A 18 9.89 4.26 -21.95
C VAL A 18 10.59 5.54 -21.46
N GLN A 19 11.71 5.39 -20.78
CA GLN A 19 12.56 6.46 -20.28
C GLN A 19 13.94 6.42 -20.94
N VAL A 20 14.70 7.52 -20.82
CA VAL A 20 16.09 7.55 -21.29
C VAL A 20 16.89 6.49 -20.52
N GLY A 21 17.53 5.58 -21.25
CA GLY A 21 18.28 4.45 -20.68
C GLY A 21 17.59 3.10 -20.84
N ASP A 22 16.30 3.07 -21.20
CA ASP A 22 15.57 1.82 -21.44
C ASP A 22 16.03 1.13 -22.72
N TRP A 23 16.04 -0.19 -22.67
CA TRP A 23 16.33 -1.04 -23.82
C TRP A 23 15.04 -1.35 -24.57
N VAL A 24 15.05 -1.13 -25.89
CA VAL A 24 13.90 -1.33 -26.78
C VAL A 24 14.29 -2.06 -28.05
N TRP A 25 13.34 -2.80 -28.61
CA TRP A 25 13.42 -3.28 -29.98
C TRP A 25 12.92 -2.19 -30.93
N VAL A 26 13.68 -1.95 -32.00
CA VAL A 26 13.33 -0.97 -33.03
C VAL A 26 13.28 -1.61 -34.41
N ASP A 27 12.43 -1.07 -35.28
CA ASP A 27 12.51 -1.25 -36.72
C ASP A 27 12.75 0.08 -37.45
N PHE A 28 13.04 0.00 -38.76
CA PHE A 28 13.31 1.15 -39.60
C PHE A 28 12.36 1.12 -40.82
N PRO A 29 11.08 1.46 -40.62
CA PRO A 29 10.05 1.25 -41.63
C PRO A 29 10.09 2.28 -42.77
N TYR A 30 10.84 3.37 -42.61
CA TYR A 30 10.91 4.46 -43.57
C TYR A 30 12.05 4.25 -44.55
N ILE A 31 11.79 4.48 -45.84
CA ILE A 31 12.78 4.37 -46.90
C ILE A 31 13.24 5.76 -47.33
N SER A 32 14.56 5.94 -47.48
CA SER A 32 15.20 7.12 -48.06
C SER A 32 16.25 6.66 -49.07
N HIS A 33 16.25 7.22 -50.28
CA HIS A 33 17.16 6.84 -51.36
C HIS A 33 17.22 5.33 -51.65
N GLY A 34 16.09 4.63 -51.51
CA GLY A 34 15.99 3.19 -51.76
C GLY A 34 16.53 2.30 -50.64
N GLN A 35 16.89 2.84 -49.48
CA GLN A 35 17.36 2.08 -48.31
C GLN A 35 16.59 2.47 -47.03
N PRO A 36 16.53 1.61 -46.00
CA PRO A 36 15.98 1.97 -44.70
C PRO A 36 16.67 3.19 -44.09
N ASP A 37 15.89 4.18 -43.64
CA ASP A 37 16.39 5.40 -43.00
C ASP A 37 16.64 5.13 -41.50
N THR A 38 17.90 4.84 -41.16
CA THR A 38 18.31 4.52 -39.79
C THR A 38 18.21 5.70 -38.81
N ARG A 39 17.98 6.92 -39.31
CA ARG A 39 17.78 8.12 -38.47
C ARG A 39 16.34 8.22 -37.94
N ARG A 40 15.44 7.36 -38.43
CA ARG A 40 14.01 7.36 -38.08
C ARG A 40 13.58 5.98 -37.54
N PRO A 41 14.14 5.53 -36.41
CA PRO A 41 13.69 4.29 -35.77
C PRO A 41 12.24 4.42 -35.30
N ARG A 42 11.52 3.30 -35.31
CA ARG A 42 10.24 3.13 -34.61
C ARG A 42 10.39 2.04 -33.56
N ILE A 43 9.92 2.31 -32.35
CA ILE A 43 9.90 1.33 -31.26
C ILE A 43 8.81 0.29 -31.55
N ILE A 44 9.18 -0.98 -31.59
CA ILE A 44 8.28 -2.11 -31.85
C ILE A 44 8.07 -3.00 -30.62
N GLY A 45 8.84 -2.82 -29.56
CA GLY A 45 8.67 -3.53 -28.30
C GLY A 45 9.68 -3.11 -27.24
N SER A 46 9.42 -3.52 -26.00
CA SER A 46 10.40 -3.45 -24.92
C SER A 46 11.40 -4.60 -25.05
N ALA A 47 12.65 -4.34 -24.70
CA ALA A 47 13.66 -5.39 -24.57
C ALA A 47 13.87 -5.67 -23.08
N HIS A 48 13.74 -6.94 -22.69
CA HIS A 48 14.10 -7.35 -21.34
C HIS A 48 15.62 -7.33 -21.20
N PHE A 49 16.13 -6.51 -20.27
CA PHE A 49 17.55 -6.40 -19.97
C PHE A 49 17.86 -7.15 -18.66
N CYS A 50 18.81 -8.07 -18.70
CA CYS A 50 19.14 -8.96 -17.60
C CYS A 50 20.66 -9.17 -17.48
N PRO A 51 21.42 -8.11 -17.13
CA PRO A 51 22.87 -8.20 -16.98
C PRO A 51 23.21 -9.19 -15.86
N GLU A 52 24.23 -10.03 -16.08
CA GLU A 52 24.70 -11.01 -15.08
C GLU A 52 23.61 -11.99 -14.56
N GLY A 53 22.51 -12.14 -15.30
CA GLY A 53 21.39 -13.00 -14.91
C GLY A 53 20.42 -12.37 -13.92
N GLN A 54 20.53 -11.06 -13.63
CA GLN A 54 19.63 -10.33 -12.74
C GLN A 54 18.61 -9.52 -13.56
N PRO A 55 17.28 -9.78 -13.41
CA PRO A 55 16.27 -9.00 -14.09
C PRO A 55 16.37 -7.51 -13.76
N ASN A 56 16.48 -6.64 -14.76
CA ASN A 56 16.41 -5.19 -14.57
C ASN A 56 14.95 -4.72 -14.42
N THR A 57 14.27 -5.28 -13.42
CA THR A 57 12.87 -5.01 -13.04
C THR A 57 12.81 -4.86 -11.51
N PRO A 58 11.72 -4.31 -10.94
CA PRO A 58 11.59 -4.19 -9.48
C PRO A 58 11.88 -5.53 -8.79
N HIS A 59 12.70 -5.51 -7.74
CA HIS A 59 13.19 -6.73 -7.09
C HIS A 59 12.05 -7.55 -6.49
N GLU A 60 10.94 -6.92 -6.10
CA GLU A 60 9.73 -7.61 -5.64
C GLU A 60 9.18 -8.59 -6.70
N SER A 61 9.33 -8.30 -8.00
CA SER A 61 8.84 -9.18 -9.09
C SER A 61 9.60 -10.52 -9.21
N TRP A 62 10.78 -10.62 -8.60
CA TRP A 62 11.64 -11.80 -8.68
C TRP A 62 12.32 -12.12 -7.34
N ALA A 63 11.76 -11.65 -6.22
CA ALA A 63 12.33 -11.83 -4.88
C ALA A 63 13.83 -11.51 -4.79
N GLY A 64 14.24 -10.41 -5.43
CA GLY A 64 15.63 -9.97 -5.47
C GLY A 64 16.13 -9.38 -4.15
N PRO A 65 17.45 -9.19 -3.99
CA PRO A 65 18.04 -8.75 -2.72
C PRO A 65 17.66 -7.33 -2.29
N GLU A 66 17.20 -6.47 -3.22
CA GLU A 66 16.76 -5.10 -2.96
C GLU A 66 15.22 -4.97 -2.88
N SER A 67 14.50 -6.09 -2.73
CA SER A 67 13.05 -6.05 -2.46
C SER A 67 12.77 -5.22 -1.21
N PHE A 68 11.71 -4.42 -1.27
CA PHE A 68 11.35 -3.56 -0.17
C PHE A 68 10.99 -4.36 1.08
N ASN A 69 11.55 -3.97 2.22
CA ASN A 69 11.14 -4.52 3.51
C ASN A 69 9.93 -3.76 4.05
N HIS A 70 8.73 -4.33 3.90
CA HIS A 70 7.49 -3.70 4.34
C HIS A 70 7.43 -3.58 5.86
N GLN A 71 7.36 -2.34 6.34
CA GLN A 71 7.27 -2.02 7.77
C GLN A 71 5.93 -2.47 8.35
N ARG A 72 5.94 -2.95 9.59
CA ARG A 72 4.78 -3.40 10.35
C ARG A 72 4.99 -3.13 11.83
N THR A 73 3.89 -2.97 12.55
CA THR A 73 3.88 -3.12 14.02
C THR A 73 3.80 -4.60 14.41
N ASP A 74 4.11 -4.91 15.66
CA ASP A 74 4.01 -6.29 16.19
C ASP A 74 2.57 -6.84 16.20
N GLU A 75 1.56 -5.96 16.14
CA GLU A 75 0.14 -6.34 16.12
C GLU A 75 -0.39 -6.61 14.70
N GLU A 76 0.33 -6.19 13.66
CA GLU A 76 -0.12 -6.33 12.27
C GLU A 76 0.28 -7.69 11.68
N PRO A 77 -0.55 -8.27 10.79
CA PRO A 77 -0.17 -9.47 10.05
C PRO A 77 1.12 -9.25 9.26
N LYS A 78 1.95 -10.30 9.20
CA LYS A 78 3.15 -10.28 8.36
C LYS A 78 2.74 -10.06 6.90
N PRO A 79 3.50 -9.24 6.15
CA PRO A 79 3.24 -9.04 4.73
C PRO A 79 3.34 -10.37 3.98
N THR A 80 2.43 -10.60 3.02
CA THR A 80 2.59 -11.69 2.05
C THR A 80 3.95 -11.56 1.36
N ALA A 81 4.74 -12.64 1.39
CA ALA A 81 6.06 -12.68 0.79
C ALA A 81 5.96 -12.67 -0.74
N ALA A 82 6.82 -11.90 -1.38
CA ALA A 82 6.96 -11.91 -2.83
C ALA A 82 7.37 -13.30 -3.32
N GLN A 83 6.78 -13.74 -4.44
CA GLN A 83 7.10 -15.02 -5.07
C GLN A 83 7.77 -14.80 -6.42
N TYR A 84 8.84 -15.56 -6.68
CA TYR A 84 9.63 -15.43 -7.90
C TYR A 84 8.76 -15.54 -9.17
N HIS A 85 8.65 -14.44 -9.93
CA HIS A 85 7.90 -14.31 -11.18
C HIS A 85 6.41 -14.66 -11.12
N GLN A 86 5.79 -14.62 -9.94
CA GLN A 86 4.34 -14.80 -9.82
C GLN A 86 3.61 -13.48 -9.54
N SER A 87 4.38 -12.46 -9.18
CA SER A 87 3.92 -11.13 -8.81
C SER A 87 3.83 -10.21 -10.02
N SER A 88 2.77 -9.39 -10.07
CA SER A 88 2.75 -8.22 -10.94
C SER A 88 3.15 -7.00 -10.12
N VAL A 89 4.32 -6.43 -10.41
CA VAL A 89 4.88 -5.31 -9.65
C VAL A 89 5.10 -4.10 -10.56
N ILE A 90 4.72 -2.93 -10.05
CA ILE A 90 5.02 -1.64 -10.67
C ILE A 90 5.70 -0.76 -9.62
N THR A 91 6.91 -0.27 -9.92
CA THR A 91 7.60 0.71 -9.08
C THR A 91 7.86 1.98 -9.89
N GLN A 92 7.21 3.09 -9.53
CA GLN A 92 7.38 4.38 -10.19
C GLN A 92 7.23 5.52 -9.19
N HIS A 93 8.03 6.57 -9.36
CA HIS A 93 7.96 7.80 -8.55
C HIS A 93 7.97 7.55 -7.02
N GLY A 94 8.73 6.55 -6.56
CA GLY A 94 8.82 6.19 -5.14
C GLY A 94 7.62 5.40 -4.59
N ILE A 95 6.66 5.02 -5.45
CA ILE A 95 5.55 4.13 -5.10
C ILE A 95 5.81 2.75 -5.70
N THR A 96 5.56 1.71 -4.91
CA THR A 96 5.50 0.31 -5.37
C THR A 96 4.07 -0.20 -5.23
N VAL A 97 3.54 -0.78 -6.30
CA VAL A 97 2.24 -1.47 -6.35
C VAL A 97 2.50 -2.94 -6.67
N GLU A 98 2.02 -3.83 -5.81
CA GLU A 98 2.22 -5.27 -5.93
C GLU A 98 0.87 -5.99 -5.99
N TYR A 99 0.75 -6.91 -6.94
CA TYR A 99 -0.29 -7.92 -6.98
C TYR A 99 0.38 -9.29 -6.79
N GLU A 100 0.18 -9.88 -5.62
CA GLU A 100 0.87 -11.08 -5.16
C GLU A 100 -0.13 -12.26 -5.04
N PRO A 101 0.21 -13.48 -5.49
CA PRO A 101 -0.56 -14.67 -5.15
C PRO A 101 -0.56 -14.95 -3.64
N PRO A 102 -1.61 -15.56 -3.08
CA PRO A 102 -2.85 -16.00 -3.74
C PRO A 102 -3.91 -14.90 -3.93
N GLY A 103 -3.68 -13.68 -3.44
CA GLY A 103 -4.69 -12.63 -3.47
C GLY A 103 -4.33 -11.42 -2.61
N CYS A 104 -3.13 -10.87 -2.81
CA CYS A 104 -2.66 -9.69 -2.11
C CYS A 104 -2.53 -8.51 -3.08
N TYR A 105 -3.08 -7.35 -2.68
CA TYR A 105 -2.88 -6.07 -3.33
C TYR A 105 -2.23 -5.12 -2.33
N ARG A 106 -1.05 -4.61 -2.66
CA ARG A 106 -0.26 -3.74 -1.80
C ARG A 106 0.19 -2.48 -2.54
N VAL A 107 0.13 -1.35 -1.84
CA VAL A 107 0.68 -0.08 -2.31
C VAL A 107 1.57 0.48 -1.21
N THR A 108 2.83 0.74 -1.54
CA THR A 108 3.84 1.20 -0.58
C THR A 108 4.52 2.48 -1.08
N HIS A 109 4.61 3.50 -0.21
CA HIS A 109 5.50 4.64 -0.44
C HIS A 109 6.90 4.30 0.08
N ARG A 110 7.83 4.00 -0.83
CA ARG A 110 9.14 3.41 -0.50
C ARG A 110 9.98 4.24 0.45
N ALA A 111 9.94 5.56 0.35
CA ALA A 111 10.77 6.41 1.19
C ALA A 111 10.30 6.47 2.65
N THR A 112 9.02 6.22 2.93
CA THR A 112 8.47 6.26 4.30
C THR A 112 8.14 4.89 4.84
N GLY A 113 7.82 3.90 4.00
CA GLY A 113 7.28 2.60 4.43
C GLY A 113 5.77 2.59 4.67
N THR A 114 5.09 3.73 4.56
CA THR A 114 3.62 3.83 4.62
C THR A 114 3.00 2.93 3.56
N ALA A 115 2.02 2.10 3.95
CA ALA A 115 1.46 1.08 3.10
C ALA A 115 -0.06 0.89 3.28
N PHE A 116 -0.71 0.54 2.17
CA PHE A 116 -2.04 -0.06 2.13
C PHE A 116 -1.88 -1.50 1.67
N GLU A 117 -2.47 -2.46 2.37
CA GLU A 117 -2.50 -3.86 1.96
C GLU A 117 -3.90 -4.46 2.13
N LEU A 118 -4.32 -5.23 1.13
CA LEU A 118 -5.46 -6.13 1.16
C LEU A 118 -4.95 -7.55 0.89
N ASN A 119 -5.29 -8.52 1.74
CA ASN A 119 -4.92 -9.93 1.59
C ASN A 119 -5.98 -10.85 2.23
N GLU A 120 -5.71 -12.15 2.27
CA GLU A 120 -6.62 -13.15 2.88
C GLU A 120 -6.81 -12.93 4.40
N GLN A 121 -5.85 -12.28 5.07
CA GLN A 121 -5.96 -11.91 6.48
C GLN A 121 -6.78 -10.64 6.72
N GLY A 122 -7.06 -9.84 5.68
CA GLY A 122 -7.90 -8.64 5.75
C GLY A 122 -7.26 -7.40 5.13
N VAL A 123 -7.43 -6.25 5.80
CA VAL A 123 -6.93 -4.94 5.35
C VAL A 123 -5.98 -4.36 6.39
N VAL A 124 -4.82 -3.87 5.95
CA VAL A 124 -3.84 -3.15 6.77
C VAL A 124 -3.67 -1.74 6.20
N LEU A 125 -3.81 -0.74 7.09
CA LEU A 125 -3.52 0.67 6.83
C LEU A 125 -2.36 1.08 7.72
N HIS A 126 -1.14 0.96 7.22
CA HIS A 126 0.07 1.17 7.97
C HIS A 126 0.70 2.53 7.62
N SER A 127 1.06 3.33 8.63
CA SER A 127 1.70 4.62 8.43
C SER A 127 2.87 4.82 9.39
N GLU A 128 4.06 4.91 8.81
CA GLU A 128 5.30 5.30 9.52
C GLU A 128 5.38 6.80 9.82
N GLN A 129 4.36 7.56 9.40
CA GLN A 129 4.23 9.00 9.58
C GLN A 129 2.84 9.32 10.16
N LYS A 130 2.48 10.60 10.18
CA LYS A 130 1.15 11.04 10.61
C LYS A 130 0.03 10.45 9.74
N ALA A 131 -0.94 9.79 10.38
CA ALA A 131 -2.20 9.39 9.77
C ALA A 131 -3.34 10.35 10.14
N LEU A 132 -4.23 10.65 9.18
CA LEU A 132 -5.41 11.51 9.39
C LEU A 132 -6.66 10.82 8.81
N PHE A 133 -7.69 10.68 9.64
CA PHE A 133 -9.01 10.18 9.23
C PHE A 133 -10.04 11.28 9.47
N SER A 134 -10.67 11.79 8.41
CA SER A 134 -11.56 12.95 8.50
C SER A 134 -12.73 12.84 7.54
N SER A 135 -13.92 13.27 7.99
CA SER A 135 -15.12 13.39 7.17
C SER A 135 -15.77 14.76 7.35
N LYS A 136 -16.40 15.30 6.30
CA LYS A 136 -17.17 16.55 6.39
C LYS A 136 -18.52 16.40 7.11
N THR A 137 -19.10 15.21 7.07
CA THR A 137 -20.40 14.91 7.66
C THR A 137 -20.21 13.90 8.80
N ASN A 138 -20.64 12.66 8.61
CA ASN A 138 -20.59 11.63 9.63
C ASN A 138 -19.48 10.62 9.32
N THR A 139 -18.70 10.27 10.35
CA THR A 139 -17.86 9.06 10.36
C THR A 139 -18.50 8.04 11.29
N LYS A 140 -18.57 6.77 10.85
CA LYS A 140 -19.07 5.66 11.65
C LYS A 140 -18.07 4.50 11.61
N LEU A 141 -17.64 4.04 12.77
CA LEU A 141 -16.84 2.82 12.93
C LEU A 141 -17.75 1.72 13.50
N ILE A 142 -17.77 0.56 12.86
CA ILE A 142 -18.58 -0.60 13.28
C ILE A 142 -17.68 -1.81 13.27
N ALA A 143 -17.62 -2.52 14.40
CA ALA A 143 -16.98 -3.83 14.50
C ALA A 143 -18.04 -4.87 14.91
N GLY A 144 -18.02 -6.04 14.27
CA GLY A 144 -18.99 -7.11 14.53
C GLY A 144 -18.76 -7.84 15.86
N ASN A 145 -17.57 -7.70 16.46
CA ASN A 145 -17.20 -8.33 17.72
C ASN A 145 -16.53 -7.34 18.67
N GLN A 146 -15.32 -6.89 18.34
CA GLN A 146 -14.53 -6.00 19.20
C GLN A 146 -13.92 -4.85 18.38
N LEU A 147 -13.94 -3.65 18.96
CA LEU A 147 -13.15 -2.50 18.52
C LEU A 147 -12.16 -2.16 19.65
N THR A 148 -10.88 -2.13 19.32
CA THR A 148 -9.78 -1.82 20.25
C THR A 148 -9.04 -0.58 19.76
N ILE A 149 -8.68 0.32 20.69
CA ILE A 149 -7.85 1.50 20.42
C ILE A 149 -6.68 1.45 21.40
N ASN A 150 -5.49 1.14 20.89
CA ASN A 150 -4.25 1.08 21.67
C ASN A 150 -3.39 2.31 21.38
N VAL A 151 -2.84 2.93 22.44
CA VAL A 151 -1.82 3.98 22.34
C VAL A 151 -0.61 3.51 23.13
N LEU A 152 0.45 3.11 22.42
CA LEU A 152 1.65 2.52 23.03
C LEU A 152 2.47 3.54 23.83
N ALA A 153 2.42 4.80 23.41
CA ALA A 153 3.06 5.93 24.10
C ALA A 153 2.28 7.22 23.85
N GLY A 154 2.21 8.08 24.85
CA GLY A 154 1.49 9.36 24.79
C GLY A 154 0.03 9.25 25.26
N ASP A 155 -0.79 10.19 24.80
CA ASP A 155 -2.16 10.39 25.29
C ASP A 155 -3.22 10.03 24.26
N THR A 156 -4.33 9.43 24.72
CA THR A 156 -5.59 9.37 23.97
C THR A 156 -6.43 10.59 24.29
N ILE A 157 -6.83 11.37 23.29
CA ILE A 157 -7.65 12.57 23.46
C ILE A 157 -8.96 12.44 22.66
N LEU A 158 -10.10 12.45 23.37
CA LEU A 158 -11.44 12.46 22.76
C LEU A 158 -12.10 13.82 22.99
N ASN A 159 -12.14 14.65 21.93
CA ASN A 159 -12.66 16.02 22.00
C ASN A 159 -13.98 16.16 21.23
N VAL A 160 -15.02 16.63 21.93
CA VAL A 160 -16.29 17.05 21.33
C VAL A 160 -16.41 18.56 21.50
N GLN A 161 -16.18 19.32 20.43
CA GLN A 161 -16.19 20.79 20.49
C GLN A 161 -17.60 21.36 20.73
N SER A 162 -18.61 20.72 20.15
CA SER A 162 -20.01 21.05 20.34
C SER A 162 -20.84 19.77 20.43
N GLY A 163 -21.81 19.74 21.34
CA GLY A 163 -22.66 18.58 21.58
C GLY A 163 -22.16 17.66 22.69
N ASN A 164 -22.57 16.39 22.63
CA ASN A 164 -22.41 15.43 23.73
C ASN A 164 -21.41 14.33 23.34
N LEU A 165 -20.56 13.94 24.29
CA LEU A 165 -19.89 12.64 24.27
C LEU A 165 -20.81 11.61 24.95
N SER A 166 -21.18 10.54 24.23
CA SER A 166 -22.06 9.48 24.76
C SER A 166 -21.34 8.14 24.73
N ILE A 167 -21.25 7.47 25.88
CA ILE A 167 -20.73 6.11 26.02
C ILE A 167 -21.87 5.26 26.58
N LYS A 168 -22.22 4.19 25.87
CA LYS A 168 -23.31 3.30 26.25
C LYS A 168 -22.84 1.85 26.14
N SER A 169 -23.16 1.05 27.13
CA SER A 169 -22.92 -0.39 27.15
C SER A 169 -24.18 -1.06 27.68
N ALA A 170 -24.56 -2.20 27.10
CA ALA A 170 -25.62 -3.04 27.66
C ALA A 170 -25.15 -3.80 28.92
N LYS A 171 -23.83 -3.77 29.16
CA LYS A 171 -23.18 -4.35 30.34
C LYS A 171 -22.38 -3.24 31.03
N ASN A 172 -21.28 -3.60 31.66
CA ASN A 172 -20.45 -2.66 32.40
C ASN A 172 -19.74 -1.66 31.47
N ILE A 173 -19.51 -0.47 32.01
CA ILE A 173 -18.49 0.47 31.55
C ILE A 173 -17.44 0.49 32.66
N ILE A 174 -16.18 0.26 32.32
CA ILE A 174 -15.08 0.16 33.28
C ILE A 174 -14.07 1.26 32.94
N PHE A 175 -13.72 2.07 33.94
CA PHE A 175 -12.64 3.05 33.85
C PHE A 175 -11.56 2.66 34.85
N GLU A 176 -10.36 2.37 34.34
CA GLU A 176 -9.20 2.05 35.16
C GLU A 176 -8.12 3.11 34.92
N ALA A 177 -7.62 3.68 36.01
CA ALA A 177 -6.51 4.63 35.98
C ALA A 177 -5.44 4.15 36.96
N GLY A 178 -4.19 4.05 36.52
CA GLY A 178 -3.05 3.73 37.41
C GLY A 178 -2.71 4.86 38.40
N GLN A 179 -3.36 6.01 38.26
CA GLN A 179 -3.21 7.19 39.12
C GLN A 179 -4.60 7.79 39.40
N ASN A 180 -4.80 9.09 39.19
CA ASN A 180 -6.05 9.76 39.49
C ASN A 180 -7.07 9.61 38.35
N PHE A 181 -8.31 9.23 38.69
CA PHE A 181 -9.47 9.45 37.84
C PHE A 181 -10.13 10.78 38.20
N ILE A 182 -10.14 11.75 37.27
CA ILE A 182 -10.59 13.12 37.52
C ILE A 182 -11.79 13.42 36.62
N VAL A 183 -12.92 13.75 37.24
CA VAL A 183 -14.12 14.23 36.55
C VAL A 183 -14.40 15.67 36.96
N LYS A 184 -14.49 16.57 35.97
CA LYS A 184 -14.89 17.96 36.18
C LYS A 184 -16.18 18.21 35.42
N ALA A 185 -17.26 18.40 36.16
CA ALA A 185 -18.57 18.72 35.61
C ALA A 185 -19.25 19.77 36.49
N LYS A 186 -20.14 20.59 35.90
CA LYS A 186 -21.00 21.51 36.66
C LYS A 186 -21.93 20.76 37.60
N LYS A 187 -22.35 19.56 37.20
CA LYS A 187 -23.22 18.66 37.96
C LYS A 187 -22.88 17.22 37.59
N PHE A 188 -22.73 16.38 38.60
CA PHE A 188 -22.78 14.93 38.43
C PHE A 188 -24.21 14.48 38.74
N ILE A 189 -24.81 13.72 37.82
CA ILE A 189 -26.17 13.18 37.98
C ILE A 189 -26.03 11.68 37.99
N GLU A 190 -26.50 11.08 39.07
CA GLU A 190 -26.64 9.64 39.22
C GLU A 190 -28.14 9.34 39.22
N GLU A 191 -28.57 8.52 38.28
CA GLU A 191 -29.91 7.95 38.26
C GLU A 191 -29.77 6.47 38.57
N LEU A 192 -30.15 6.09 39.79
CA LEU A 192 -30.22 4.69 40.21
C LEU A 192 -31.57 4.14 39.73
N GLY A 193 -31.51 3.13 38.86
CA GLY A 193 -32.67 2.35 38.44
C GLY A 193 -33.03 1.24 39.41
#